data_AF-A0A959AAP4-F1
#
_entry.id   AF-A0A959AAP4-F1
#
_cell.length_a   1.000
_cell.length_b   1.000
_cell.length_c   1.000
_cell.angle_alpha   90.00
_cell.angle_beta   90.00
_cell.angle_gamma   90.00
#
_symmetry.space_group_name_H-M   'P 1'
#
loop_
_entity.id
_entity.type
_entity.pdbx_description
1 polymer ?
#
loop_
_entity_poly.entity_id
_entity_poly.type
_entity_poly.pdbx_seq_one_letter_code
_entity_poly.pdbx_strand_id
1 'polypeptide(L)'
;QPLCGGYKQTRNIMKYKNCFYLPLFLLMSLSPKNSKALDAGVSFAVFSTPDGSPYVEVNIEVAAGSVMYRHIDSVQMQAGVDVLILIKSGEKVVNYEKYSLNSPLVRFPEALLDVKRMRIEPGDYTLEVSTVDVNDSDNKDLFSKPLTVHFDGKIALSELQLLRGFKPDDSENPFSKNGFYLEPLPFNFYDRYATLLAFYAEIYNSDKSIKDEKFRVRYMIEKELGNGQHHLISAGSQEKAKSPIDALLVQMDIGSLESGNYSLTVELRTLGNELLTSRKLEFQRSNPFLDFRDGALTQEVLQKQFVQGLDEEALVYCMKAISPLMTDRSDELKEILKEKDPEKMRFFVFRHFAEKDANNPEQAYKNYMAVANAAEKRFSSGFRNGFETDRGRTFLRFGQASDVVHVEDEPGAPPYEIWIYYKFPATGQNNVKFLFYNPSLAGEDYILLHSTARGEIQNPKWERELYRRNSREYTDENYHDATTVERNSGRNARTYFEDF
;
A
#
# COMPACT_ATOMS: atom_id res chain seq x y z
N GLN A 1 67.84 -5.51 25.81
CA GLN A 1 68.84 -4.47 25.46
C GLN A 1 70.05 -4.65 26.36
N PRO A 2 71.31 -4.47 25.91
CA PRO A 2 71.80 -4.05 24.57
C PRO A 2 72.49 -5.23 23.82
N LEU A 3 72.47 -5.36 22.48
CA LEU A 3 73.11 -4.56 21.40
C LEU A 3 74.64 -4.43 21.62
N CYS A 4 75.56 -4.77 20.71
CA CYS A 4 75.58 -4.66 19.26
C CYS A 4 76.73 -5.51 18.69
N GLY A 5 76.63 -5.93 17.42
CA GLY A 5 77.77 -6.47 16.68
C GLY A 5 77.37 -6.94 15.28
N GLY A 6 77.54 -6.08 14.28
CA GLY A 6 77.43 -6.46 12.87
C GLY A 6 78.81 -6.65 12.26
N TYR A 7 78.98 -7.62 11.36
CA TYR A 7 80.04 -7.61 10.35
C TYR A 7 79.65 -8.38 9.08
N LYS A 8 79.83 -7.66 7.96
CA LYS A 8 80.01 -7.99 6.54
C LYS A 8 80.29 -9.47 6.18
N GLN A 9 79.79 -9.93 5.02
CA GLN A 9 80.65 -10.26 3.87
C GLN A 9 79.92 -10.63 2.54
N THR A 10 80.32 -9.89 1.50
CA THR A 10 80.65 -10.26 0.11
C THR A 10 79.90 -11.35 -0.68
N ARG A 11 79.48 -10.90 -1.87
CA ARG A 11 79.07 -11.62 -3.09
C ARG A 11 80.02 -12.75 -3.50
N ASN A 12 79.45 -13.86 -3.99
CA ASN A 12 79.98 -14.58 -5.14
C ASN A 12 78.87 -15.24 -5.97
N ILE A 13 79.15 -15.35 -7.26
CA ILE A 13 78.25 -15.63 -8.39
C ILE A 13 77.91 -17.12 -8.48
N MET A 14 76.65 -17.47 -8.74
CA MET A 14 76.31 -18.73 -9.41
C MET A 14 75.02 -18.63 -10.24
N LYS A 15 75.13 -19.07 -11.50
CA LYS A 15 74.12 -19.10 -12.56
C LYS A 15 72.91 -19.95 -12.16
N TYR A 16 71.69 -19.44 -12.37
CA TYR A 16 70.51 -20.29 -12.53
C TYR A 16 69.61 -19.81 -13.66
N LYS A 17 69.14 -20.80 -14.43
CA LYS A 17 68.38 -20.73 -15.67
C LYS A 17 66.99 -20.13 -15.44
N ASN A 18 66.55 -19.34 -16.41
CA ASN A 18 65.17 -18.89 -16.56
C ASN A 18 64.20 -20.08 -16.61
N CYS A 19 63.21 -20.07 -15.71
CA CYS A 19 61.92 -20.72 -15.91
C CYS A 19 60.87 -19.82 -15.24
N PHE A 20 60.17 -19.02 -16.05
CA PHE A 20 59.04 -18.20 -15.63
C PHE A 20 57.86 -19.13 -15.32
N TYR A 21 57.54 -19.33 -14.04
CA TYR A 21 56.25 -19.87 -13.62
C TYR A 21 55.40 -18.71 -13.08
N LEU A 22 54.44 -18.29 -13.89
CA LEU A 22 53.38 -17.35 -13.53
C LEU A 22 52.39 -18.12 -12.62
N PRO A 23 52.13 -17.71 -11.37
CA PRO A 23 51.09 -18.34 -10.58
C PRO A 23 49.75 -17.84 -11.11
N LEU A 24 49.01 -18.74 -11.76
CA LEU A 24 47.61 -18.55 -12.13
C LEU A 24 46.80 -18.44 -10.84
N PHE A 25 46.55 -17.20 -10.39
CA PHE A 25 45.62 -16.92 -9.30
C PHE A 25 44.21 -17.27 -9.83
N LEU A 26 43.75 -18.47 -9.52
CA LEU A 26 42.39 -18.92 -9.76
C LEU A 26 41.47 -18.09 -8.85
N LEU A 27 41.00 -16.95 -9.34
CA LEU A 27 39.86 -16.24 -8.77
C LEU A 27 38.65 -17.17 -8.89
N MET A 28 38.41 -17.99 -7.86
CA MET A 28 37.11 -18.60 -7.65
C MET A 28 36.12 -17.45 -7.47
N SER A 29 35.38 -17.17 -8.53
CA SER A 29 34.12 -16.43 -8.46
C SER A 29 33.17 -17.24 -7.57
N LEU A 30 33.25 -17.00 -6.25
CA LEU A 30 32.18 -17.32 -5.32
C LEU A 30 31.00 -16.43 -5.74
N SER A 31 30.19 -16.91 -6.68
CA SER A 31 28.84 -16.40 -6.83
C SER A 31 28.17 -16.57 -5.47
N PRO A 32 27.69 -15.49 -4.82
CA PRO A 32 26.87 -15.65 -3.64
C PRO A 32 25.67 -16.49 -4.05
N LYS A 33 25.64 -17.76 -3.63
CA LYS A 33 24.40 -18.52 -3.63
C LYS A 33 23.54 -17.80 -2.61
N ASN A 34 22.61 -16.97 -3.09
CA ASN A 34 21.48 -16.50 -2.30
C ASN A 34 20.64 -17.73 -1.95
N SER A 35 21.06 -18.47 -0.94
CA SER A 35 20.24 -19.47 -0.29
C SER A 35 19.18 -18.70 0.47
N LYS A 36 18.03 -18.45 -0.15
CA LYS A 36 16.85 -18.12 0.63
C LYS A 36 16.52 -19.37 1.43
N ALA A 37 16.68 -19.30 2.75
CA ALA A 37 16.17 -20.33 3.63
C ALA A 37 14.64 -20.33 3.54
N LEU A 38 14.04 -21.49 3.82
CA LEU A 38 12.62 -21.66 3.92
C LEU A 38 12.13 -20.69 4.99
N ASP A 39 11.07 -19.95 4.68
CA ASP A 39 10.55 -18.90 5.55
C ASP A 39 9.18 -19.34 6.03
N ALA A 40 9.14 -19.90 7.25
CA ALA A 40 7.94 -20.44 7.86
C ALA A 40 7.50 -19.58 9.06
N GLY A 41 6.42 -18.84 8.87
CA GLY A 41 5.74 -18.13 9.94
C GLY A 41 4.99 -19.12 10.83
N VAL A 42 5.22 -19.07 12.14
CA VAL A 42 4.51 -19.89 13.12
C VAL A 42 3.93 -18.99 14.20
N SER A 43 2.61 -19.07 14.38
CA SER A 43 1.93 -18.50 15.55
C SER A 43 1.14 -19.60 16.25
N PHE A 44 0.92 -19.43 17.55
CA PHE A 44 0.18 -20.41 18.33
C PHE A 44 -0.64 -19.73 19.41
N ALA A 45 -1.73 -20.38 19.80
CA ALA A 45 -2.61 -19.94 20.87
C ALA A 45 -3.12 -21.15 21.65
N VAL A 46 -3.30 -20.96 22.95
CA VAL A 46 -3.88 -21.94 23.85
C VAL A 46 -5.35 -21.60 24.06
N PHE A 47 -6.18 -22.60 23.84
CA PHE A 47 -7.62 -22.51 24.00
C PHE A 47 -8.13 -23.63 24.91
N SER A 48 -9.37 -23.51 25.34
CA SER A 48 -10.08 -24.55 26.09
C SER A 48 -11.41 -24.84 25.42
N THR A 49 -11.77 -26.12 25.36
CA THR A 49 -13.11 -26.53 24.95
C THR A 49 -14.14 -26.22 26.06
N PRO A 50 -15.47 -26.24 25.77
CA PRO A 50 -16.52 -26.00 26.76
C PRO A 50 -16.50 -26.96 27.95
N ASP A 51 -15.99 -28.19 27.78
CA ASP A 51 -15.79 -29.19 28.84
C ASP A 51 -14.53 -28.94 29.68
N GLY A 52 -13.75 -27.88 29.38
CA GLY A 52 -12.56 -27.49 30.13
C GLY A 52 -11.27 -28.20 29.69
N SER A 53 -11.27 -28.87 28.53
CA SER A 53 -10.08 -29.56 28.01
C SER A 53 -9.21 -28.57 27.21
N PRO A 54 -7.96 -28.31 27.63
CA PRO A 54 -7.08 -27.41 26.90
C PRO A 54 -6.54 -28.04 25.62
N TYR A 55 -6.30 -27.19 24.63
CA TYR A 55 -5.60 -27.55 23.40
C TYR A 55 -4.77 -26.38 22.90
N VAL A 56 -3.71 -26.70 22.18
CA VAL A 56 -2.90 -25.73 21.44
C VAL A 56 -3.33 -25.73 19.99
N GLU A 57 -3.55 -24.55 19.44
CA GLU A 57 -3.67 -24.32 18.01
C GLU A 57 -2.35 -23.76 17.49
N VAL A 58 -1.76 -24.42 16.51
CA VAL A 58 -0.54 -24.00 15.79
C VAL A 58 -0.95 -23.61 14.38
N ASN A 59 -0.69 -22.36 14.02
CA ASN A 59 -0.92 -21.82 12.70
C ASN A 59 0.43 -21.68 11.99
N ILE A 60 0.51 -22.21 10.77
CA ILE A 60 1.73 -22.23 9.98
C ILE A 60 1.46 -21.57 8.63
N GLU A 61 2.38 -20.71 8.22
CA GLU A 61 2.43 -20.15 6.88
C GLU A 61 3.83 -20.35 6.30
N VAL A 62 3.94 -20.95 5.11
CA VAL A 62 5.20 -21.02 4.37
C VAL A 62 5.15 -20.04 3.20
N ALA A 63 6.09 -19.10 3.18
CA ALA A 63 6.12 -18.06 2.16
C ALA A 63 6.39 -18.65 0.77
N ALA A 64 5.53 -18.32 -0.20
CA ALA A 64 5.57 -18.85 -1.57
C ALA A 64 6.95 -18.77 -2.23
N GLY A 65 7.65 -17.65 -2.03
CA GLY A 65 8.96 -17.37 -2.63
C GLY A 65 10.15 -18.02 -1.93
N SER A 66 9.91 -18.80 -0.86
CA SER A 66 10.93 -19.51 -0.09
C SER A 66 10.91 -21.03 -0.30
N VAL A 67 9.86 -21.56 -0.93
CA VAL A 67 9.70 -23.00 -1.21
C VAL A 67 9.91 -23.28 -2.70
N MET A 68 10.53 -24.42 -3.01
CA MET A 68 10.79 -24.84 -4.38
C MET A 68 9.56 -25.52 -5.00
N TYR A 69 8.94 -24.82 -5.94
CA TYR A 69 7.90 -25.35 -6.81
C TYR A 69 8.49 -26.17 -7.96
N ARG A 70 7.90 -27.33 -8.25
CA ARG A 70 8.21 -28.14 -9.44
C ARG A 70 7.03 -28.17 -10.39
N HIS A 71 7.31 -28.00 -11.67
CA HIS A 71 6.30 -28.16 -12.72
C HIS A 71 5.81 -29.62 -12.76
N ILE A 72 4.50 -29.78 -12.70
CA ILE A 72 3.81 -31.06 -12.90
C ILE A 72 3.48 -31.24 -14.39
N ASP A 73 3.17 -30.14 -15.08
CA ASP A 73 3.02 -30.07 -16.53
C ASP A 73 3.48 -28.71 -17.07
N SER A 74 3.18 -28.40 -18.35
CA SER A 74 3.58 -27.15 -19.02
C SER A 74 3.00 -25.86 -18.40
N VAL A 75 1.98 -25.96 -17.56
CA VAL A 75 1.21 -24.85 -17.00
C VAL A 75 1.16 -24.89 -15.47
N GLN A 76 1.06 -26.08 -14.88
CA GLN A 76 0.86 -26.26 -13.45
C GLN A 76 2.14 -26.68 -12.73
N MET A 77 2.25 -26.23 -11.49
CA MET A 77 3.33 -26.56 -10.56
C MET A 77 2.78 -26.90 -9.17
N GLN A 78 3.61 -27.56 -8.38
CA GLN A 78 3.31 -27.95 -7.01
C GLN A 78 4.56 -27.82 -6.13
N ALA A 79 4.37 -27.44 -4.88
CA ALA A 79 5.37 -27.49 -3.82
C ALA A 79 4.89 -28.39 -2.69
N GLY A 80 5.84 -28.86 -1.87
CA GLY A 80 5.55 -29.65 -0.67
C GLY A 80 6.54 -29.32 0.43
N VAL A 81 6.06 -29.34 1.67
CA VAL A 81 6.87 -29.10 2.87
C VAL A 81 6.56 -30.19 3.89
N ASP A 82 7.58 -30.88 4.37
CA ASP A 82 7.46 -31.77 5.52
C ASP A 82 7.46 -30.94 6.81
N VAL A 83 6.43 -31.13 7.63
CA VAL A 83 6.21 -30.40 8.88
C VAL A 83 6.31 -31.36 10.06
N LEU A 84 7.06 -30.97 11.08
CA LEU A 84 7.16 -31.66 12.37
C LEU A 84 6.86 -30.68 13.50
N ILE A 85 5.76 -30.89 14.21
CA ILE A 85 5.38 -30.14 15.40
C ILE A 85 5.70 -31.00 16.62
N LEU A 86 6.47 -30.49 17.56
CA LEU A 86 6.81 -31.14 18.83
C LEU A 86 6.37 -30.25 19.99
N ILE A 87 5.65 -30.83 20.95
CA ILE A 87 5.43 -30.22 22.27
C ILE A 87 6.27 -31.01 23.28
N LYS A 88 7.19 -30.33 23.95
CA LYS A 88 8.18 -30.94 24.86
C LYS A 88 8.04 -30.43 26.29
N SER A 89 8.21 -31.31 27.27
CA SER A 89 8.44 -30.96 28.67
C SER A 89 9.87 -31.35 29.04
N GLY A 90 10.76 -30.36 29.10
CA GLY A 90 12.21 -30.61 29.05
C GLY A 90 12.59 -31.35 27.77
N GLU A 91 13.32 -32.46 27.88
CA GLU A 91 13.71 -33.30 26.74
C GLU A 91 12.61 -34.28 26.27
N LYS A 92 11.53 -34.43 27.05
CA LYS A 92 10.47 -35.40 26.75
C LYS A 92 9.45 -34.80 25.79
N VAL A 93 9.29 -35.42 24.60
CA VAL A 93 8.15 -35.14 23.71
C VAL A 93 6.87 -35.67 24.36
N VAL A 94 5.91 -34.78 24.62
CA VAL A 94 4.61 -35.12 25.22
C VAL A 94 3.49 -35.19 24.19
N ASN A 95 3.62 -34.48 23.08
CA ASN A 95 2.72 -34.57 21.94
C ASN A 95 3.48 -34.18 20.66
N TYR A 96 3.11 -34.73 19.51
CA TYR A 96 3.73 -34.40 18.23
C TYR A 96 2.80 -34.65 17.04
N GLU A 97 3.07 -33.94 15.95
CA GLU A 97 2.45 -34.16 14.63
C GLU A 97 3.54 -34.20 13.57
N LYS A 98 3.43 -35.10 12.60
CA LYS A 98 4.35 -35.19 11.46
C LYS A 98 3.60 -35.50 10.18
N TYR A 99 3.73 -34.64 9.17
CA TYR A 99 3.00 -34.77 7.91
C TYR A 99 3.67 -33.97 6.79
N SER A 100 3.26 -34.22 5.55
CA SER A 100 3.65 -33.41 4.39
C SER A 100 2.50 -32.50 3.99
N LEU A 101 2.76 -31.20 3.95
CA LEU A 101 1.85 -30.16 3.48
C LEU A 101 2.15 -29.88 2.00
N ASN A 102 1.24 -30.28 1.11
CA ASN A 102 1.38 -30.03 -0.33
C ASN A 102 0.53 -28.82 -0.74
N SER A 103 1.07 -27.98 -1.62
CA SER A 103 0.28 -26.96 -2.29
C SER A 103 -0.77 -27.60 -3.22
N PRO A 104 -1.86 -26.90 -3.55
CA PRO A 104 -2.64 -27.25 -4.73
C PRO A 104 -1.80 -27.11 -6.02
N LEU A 105 -2.34 -27.60 -7.14
CA LEU A 105 -1.76 -27.36 -8.47
C LEU A 105 -2.04 -25.92 -8.88
N VAL A 106 -0.99 -25.12 -8.96
CA VAL A 106 -1.07 -23.67 -9.21
C VAL A 106 -0.30 -23.28 -10.46
N ARG A 107 -0.65 -22.15 -11.07
CA ARG A 107 0.10 -21.57 -12.21
C ARG A 107 1.26 -20.68 -11.73
N PHE A 108 1.10 -20.11 -10.55
CA PHE A 108 2.06 -19.22 -9.91
C PHE A 108 2.24 -19.64 -8.45
N PRO A 109 3.43 -19.49 -7.86
CA PRO A 109 3.66 -19.80 -6.46
C PRO A 109 2.68 -19.08 -5.53
N GLU A 110 2.08 -19.81 -4.60
CA GLU A 110 1.21 -19.28 -3.53
C GLU A 110 1.76 -19.69 -2.15
N ALA A 111 1.36 -18.98 -1.10
CA ALA A 111 1.77 -19.35 0.26
C ALA A 111 1.01 -20.62 0.70
N LEU A 112 1.66 -21.48 1.48
CA LEU A 112 1.01 -22.67 2.04
C LEU A 112 0.56 -22.32 3.47
N LEU A 113 -0.72 -22.56 3.78
CA LEU A 113 -1.31 -22.30 5.09
C LEU A 113 -1.76 -23.61 5.73
N ASP A 114 -1.57 -23.74 7.03
CA ASP A 114 -2.06 -24.88 7.80
C ASP A 114 -2.41 -24.50 9.25
N VAL A 115 -3.37 -25.24 9.81
CA VAL A 115 -3.84 -25.08 11.19
C VAL A 115 -3.92 -26.45 11.85
N LYS A 116 -3.21 -26.64 12.97
CA LYS A 116 -3.22 -27.87 13.75
C LYS A 116 -3.67 -27.63 15.18
N ARG A 117 -4.64 -28.41 15.64
CA ARG A 117 -5.15 -28.38 17.01
C ARG A 117 -4.75 -29.65 17.74
N MET A 118 -3.97 -29.51 18.81
CA MET A 118 -3.41 -30.62 19.56
C MET A 118 -3.85 -30.51 21.02
N ARG A 119 -4.55 -31.53 21.53
CA ARG A 119 -4.90 -31.60 22.95
C ARG A 119 -3.65 -31.66 23.80
N ILE A 120 -3.66 -30.95 24.92
CA ILE A 120 -2.51 -30.86 25.80
C ILE A 120 -2.97 -30.63 27.24
N GLU A 121 -2.37 -31.34 28.18
CA GLU A 121 -2.65 -31.15 29.61
C GLU A 121 -2.05 -29.84 30.11
N PRO A 122 -2.62 -29.20 31.15
CA PRO A 122 -2.03 -28.01 31.77
C PRO A 122 -0.57 -28.22 32.19
N GLY A 123 0.29 -27.24 31.93
CA GLY A 123 1.71 -27.32 32.23
C GLY A 123 2.57 -26.34 31.41
N ASP A 124 3.86 -26.36 31.69
CA ASP A 124 4.88 -25.60 30.95
C ASP A 124 5.64 -26.50 29.99
N TYR A 125 5.73 -26.05 28.74
CA TYR A 125 6.27 -26.80 27.62
C TYR A 125 7.15 -25.90 26.73
N THR A 126 7.77 -26.52 25.73
CA THR A 126 8.35 -25.86 24.57
C THR A 126 7.65 -26.37 23.32
N LEU A 127 7.18 -25.46 22.47
CA LEU A 127 6.68 -25.76 21.14
C LEU A 127 7.84 -25.62 20.15
N GLU A 128 8.12 -26.67 19.40
CA GLU A 128 9.03 -26.65 18.26
C GLU A 128 8.27 -27.00 16.99
N VAL A 129 8.51 -26.24 15.92
CA VAL A 129 7.98 -26.54 14.58
C VAL A 129 9.14 -26.52 13.62
N SER A 130 9.42 -27.66 13.00
CA SER A 130 10.42 -27.79 11.94
C SER A 130 9.73 -27.99 10.61
N THR A 131 10.20 -27.28 9.59
CA THR A 131 9.72 -27.38 8.22
C THR A 131 10.89 -27.68 7.29
N VAL A 132 10.70 -28.59 6.34
CA VAL A 132 11.71 -28.98 5.36
C VAL A 132 11.05 -29.03 3.99
N ASP A 133 11.64 -28.36 3.00
CA ASP A 133 11.17 -28.41 1.62
C ASP A 133 11.36 -29.82 1.05
N VAL A 134 10.28 -30.41 0.54
CA VAL A 134 10.28 -31.76 -0.05
C VAL A 134 11.17 -31.84 -1.29
N ASN A 135 11.33 -30.71 -2.00
CA ASN A 135 12.09 -30.63 -3.23
C ASN A 135 13.56 -30.24 -3.00
N ASP A 136 13.91 -29.67 -1.84
CA ASP A 136 15.26 -29.28 -1.44
C ASP A 136 15.48 -29.52 0.07
N SER A 137 16.10 -30.65 0.43
CA SER A 137 16.27 -31.03 1.84
C SER A 137 17.20 -30.12 2.66
N ASP A 138 18.02 -29.31 1.99
CA ASP A 138 18.87 -28.31 2.67
C ASP A 138 18.07 -27.04 3.02
N ASN A 139 16.93 -26.83 2.35
CA ASN A 139 16.02 -25.72 2.55
C ASN A 139 15.02 -26.03 3.69
N LYS A 140 15.28 -25.49 4.87
CA LYS A 140 14.55 -25.82 6.11
C LYS A 140 14.45 -24.62 7.04
N ASP A 141 13.48 -24.67 7.94
CA ASP A 141 13.29 -23.71 9.03
C ASP A 141 13.00 -24.42 10.36
N LEU A 142 13.26 -23.74 11.47
CA LEU A 142 13.00 -24.21 12.82
C LEU A 142 12.52 -23.06 13.70
N PHE A 143 11.27 -23.17 14.14
CA PHE A 143 10.67 -22.33 15.16
C PHE A 143 10.73 -23.02 16.52
N SER A 144 11.06 -22.28 17.59
CA SER A 144 11.01 -22.75 18.97
C SER A 144 10.62 -21.64 19.93
N LYS A 145 9.57 -21.87 20.74
CA LYS A 145 9.09 -20.92 21.76
C LYS A 145 8.59 -21.65 23.02
N PRO A 146 8.69 -21.03 24.21
CA PRO A 146 7.99 -21.48 25.39
C PRO A 146 6.47 -21.51 25.16
N LEU A 147 5.81 -22.51 25.74
CA LEU A 147 4.37 -22.72 25.66
C LEU A 147 3.84 -23.02 27.08
N THR A 148 3.04 -22.13 27.62
CA THR A 148 2.39 -22.31 28.94
C THR A 148 0.90 -22.57 28.73
N VAL A 149 0.41 -23.69 29.25
CA VAL A 149 -1.00 -24.09 29.18
C VAL A 149 -1.60 -23.97 30.58
N HIS A 150 -2.43 -22.95 30.79
CA HIS A 150 -2.98 -22.67 32.12
C HIS A 150 -4.40 -22.12 32.07
N PHE A 151 -5.36 -22.88 32.62
CA PHE A 151 -6.73 -22.45 32.91
C PHE A 151 -7.09 -22.86 34.34
N ASP A 152 -7.14 -21.90 35.27
CA ASP A 152 -7.43 -22.15 36.69
C ASP A 152 -8.90 -21.91 37.07
N GLY A 153 -9.79 -21.84 36.08
CA GLY A 153 -11.20 -21.55 36.26
C GLY A 153 -11.53 -20.08 36.59
N LYS A 154 -10.53 -19.20 36.68
CA LYS A 154 -10.73 -17.74 36.74
C LYS A 154 -10.90 -17.15 35.35
N ILE A 155 -11.20 -15.86 35.31
CA ILE A 155 -11.26 -15.10 34.06
C ILE A 155 -9.93 -15.22 33.30
N ALA A 156 -10.02 -15.62 32.04
CA ALA A 156 -8.86 -15.75 31.18
C ALA A 156 -9.16 -15.17 29.80
N LEU A 157 -8.09 -14.72 29.14
CA LEU A 157 -8.08 -14.29 27.75
C LEU A 157 -7.06 -15.16 27.03
N SER A 158 -7.45 -15.84 25.96
CA SER A 158 -6.50 -16.59 25.12
C SER A 158 -5.44 -15.67 24.55
N GLU A 159 -4.36 -16.25 24.02
CA GLU A 159 -3.45 -15.50 23.13
C GLU A 159 -4.25 -14.85 22.00
N LEU A 160 -3.74 -13.70 21.54
CA LEU A 160 -4.33 -12.99 20.41
C LEU A 160 -3.85 -13.66 19.13
N GLN A 161 -4.76 -13.87 18.20
CA GLN A 161 -4.43 -14.35 16.86
C GLN A 161 -4.73 -13.26 15.85
N LEU A 162 -3.69 -12.78 15.17
CA LEU A 162 -3.90 -11.90 14.02
C LEU A 162 -4.42 -12.71 12.84
N LEU A 163 -5.33 -12.09 12.10
CA LEU A 163 -6.00 -12.68 10.95
C LEU A 163 -5.71 -11.85 9.71
N ARG A 164 -5.51 -12.54 8.59
CA ARG A 164 -5.54 -11.92 7.26
C ARG A 164 -6.97 -11.58 6.85
N GLY A 165 -7.92 -12.42 7.25
CA GLY A 165 -9.33 -12.25 6.99
C GLY A 165 -10.18 -13.25 7.76
N PHE A 166 -11.48 -13.00 7.81
CA PHE A 166 -12.45 -13.93 8.37
C PHE A 166 -13.80 -13.76 7.69
N LYS A 167 -14.63 -14.81 7.77
CA LYS A 167 -16.01 -14.81 7.28
C LYS A 167 -16.84 -15.80 8.11
N PRO A 168 -18.17 -15.65 8.20
CA PRO A 168 -19.01 -16.70 8.76
C PRO A 168 -18.80 -18.02 8.01
N ASP A 169 -18.58 -19.11 8.75
CA ASP A 169 -18.43 -20.46 8.23
C ASP A 169 -18.66 -21.49 9.34
N ASP A 170 -19.49 -22.48 9.07
CA ASP A 170 -19.82 -23.59 9.95
C ASP A 170 -19.35 -24.94 9.39
N SER A 171 -18.63 -24.92 8.26
CA SER A 171 -18.09 -26.14 7.67
C SER A 171 -17.00 -26.77 8.55
N GLU A 172 -16.92 -28.10 8.51
CA GLU A 172 -15.93 -28.86 9.25
C GLU A 172 -14.58 -28.81 8.52
N ASN A 173 -13.80 -27.75 8.81
CA ASN A 173 -12.44 -27.59 8.33
C ASN A 173 -11.53 -26.99 9.42
N PRO A 174 -10.18 -27.15 9.33
CA PRO A 174 -9.27 -26.68 10.37
C PRO A 174 -9.30 -25.16 10.63
N PHE A 175 -9.65 -24.36 9.63
CA PHE A 175 -9.74 -22.90 9.71
C PHE A 175 -11.09 -22.43 10.28
N SER A 176 -12.07 -23.31 10.40
CA SER A 176 -13.37 -22.99 11.00
C SER A 176 -13.34 -23.14 12.52
N LYS A 177 -13.83 -22.11 13.21
CA LYS A 177 -13.90 -22.02 14.68
C LYS A 177 -15.02 -21.08 15.11
N ASN A 178 -15.85 -21.52 16.04
CA ASN A 178 -16.92 -20.71 16.64
C ASN A 178 -17.85 -20.01 15.62
N GLY A 179 -18.15 -20.68 14.50
CA GLY A 179 -19.02 -20.16 13.44
C GLY A 179 -18.34 -19.23 12.43
N PHE A 180 -17.01 -19.17 12.43
CA PHE A 180 -16.22 -18.37 11.50
C PHE A 180 -15.09 -19.18 10.87
N TYR A 181 -14.85 -18.96 9.59
CA TYR A 181 -13.59 -19.26 8.93
C TYR A 181 -12.60 -18.16 9.31
N LEU A 182 -11.48 -18.54 9.89
CA LEU A 182 -10.42 -17.66 10.37
C LEU A 182 -9.16 -17.96 9.55
N GLU A 183 -8.69 -17.00 8.76
CA GLU A 183 -7.42 -17.12 8.06
C GLU A 183 -6.32 -16.46 8.90
N PRO A 184 -5.45 -17.23 9.57
CA PRO A 184 -4.45 -16.69 10.46
C PRO A 184 -3.37 -15.91 9.69
N LEU A 185 -2.64 -15.05 10.40
CA LEU A 185 -1.48 -14.33 9.89
C LEU A 185 -0.23 -14.65 10.74
N PRO A 186 0.38 -15.84 10.59
CA PRO A 186 1.45 -16.31 11.48
C PRO A 186 2.69 -15.42 11.55
N PHE A 187 3.03 -14.73 10.47
CA PHE A 187 4.14 -13.77 10.45
C PHE A 187 3.91 -12.51 11.29
N ASN A 188 2.65 -12.24 11.71
CA ASN A 188 2.26 -10.97 12.34
C ASN A 188 2.80 -9.74 11.57
N PHE A 189 2.77 -9.81 10.24
CA PHE A 189 3.33 -8.81 9.35
C PHE A 189 2.25 -8.29 8.41
N TYR A 190 2.13 -6.96 8.34
CA TYR A 190 1.24 -6.28 7.42
C TYR A 190 2.04 -5.49 6.38
N ASP A 191 1.88 -5.85 5.12
CA ASP A 191 2.38 -5.04 4.00
C ASP A 191 1.47 -3.82 3.75
N ARG A 192 1.99 -2.85 3.02
CA ARG A 192 1.29 -1.63 2.60
C ARG A 192 -0.13 -1.80 2.05
N TYR A 193 -0.49 -2.94 1.46
CA TYR A 193 -1.83 -3.16 0.90
C TYR A 193 -2.86 -3.49 1.99
N ALA A 194 -2.43 -4.08 3.10
CA ALA A 194 -3.31 -4.31 4.24
C ALA A 194 -3.70 -2.97 4.89
N THR A 195 -5.00 -2.66 4.93
CA THR A 195 -5.54 -1.46 5.57
C THR A 195 -6.31 -1.78 6.86
N LEU A 196 -6.56 -3.05 7.13
CA LEU A 196 -7.25 -3.52 8.33
C LEU A 196 -6.40 -4.57 9.04
N LEU A 197 -6.29 -4.41 10.36
CA LEU A 197 -5.87 -5.46 11.27
C LEU A 197 -7.14 -6.13 11.79
N ALA A 198 -7.26 -7.43 11.64
CA ALA A 198 -8.28 -8.25 12.28
C ALA A 198 -7.63 -9.16 13.32
N PHE A 199 -8.26 -9.35 14.47
CA PHE A 199 -7.78 -10.31 15.45
C PHE A 199 -8.92 -11.14 16.06
N TYR A 200 -8.55 -12.34 16.50
CA TYR A 200 -9.38 -13.28 17.24
C TYR A 200 -8.79 -13.54 18.63
N ALA A 201 -9.66 -13.67 19.63
CA ALA A 201 -9.33 -14.21 20.94
C ALA A 201 -10.57 -14.83 21.59
N GLU A 202 -10.38 -15.63 22.63
CA GLU A 202 -11.46 -16.18 23.45
C GLU A 202 -11.37 -15.69 24.88
N ILE A 203 -12.53 -15.30 25.43
CA ILE A 203 -12.69 -14.87 26.81
C ILE A 203 -13.35 -16.00 27.57
N TYR A 204 -12.76 -16.42 28.69
CA TYR A 204 -13.21 -17.56 29.49
C TYR A 204 -13.66 -17.14 30.89
N ASN A 205 -14.64 -17.85 31.43
CA ASN A 205 -15.12 -17.77 32.82
C ASN A 205 -15.50 -16.35 33.28
N SER A 206 -15.98 -15.51 32.37
CA SER A 206 -16.43 -14.16 32.71
C SER A 206 -17.71 -14.20 33.54
N ASP A 207 -18.58 -15.18 33.30
CA ASP A 207 -19.79 -15.49 34.07
C ASP A 207 -19.53 -15.85 35.55
N LYS A 208 -18.38 -16.48 35.82
CA LYS A 208 -17.97 -16.88 37.18
C LYS A 208 -17.20 -15.80 37.93
N SER A 209 -16.50 -14.94 37.20
CA SER A 209 -15.52 -13.99 37.78
C SER A 209 -16.05 -12.57 37.91
N ILE A 210 -17.08 -12.20 37.14
CA ILE A 210 -17.60 -10.84 37.06
C ILE A 210 -18.99 -10.79 37.71
N LYS A 211 -19.17 -9.88 38.67
CA LYS A 211 -20.46 -9.69 39.36
C LYS A 211 -21.47 -8.95 38.50
N ASP A 212 -21.02 -7.93 37.78
CA ASP A 212 -21.86 -7.15 36.87
C ASP A 212 -22.34 -8.00 35.70
N GLU A 213 -23.49 -7.65 35.12
CA GLU A 213 -24.02 -8.33 33.93
C GLU A 213 -23.16 -8.14 32.67
N LYS A 214 -22.33 -7.09 32.67
CA LYS A 214 -21.44 -6.74 31.58
C LYS A 214 -20.06 -6.38 32.09
N PHE A 215 -19.10 -6.47 31.19
CA PHE A 215 -17.73 -5.99 31.39
C PHE A 215 -17.24 -5.29 30.12
N ARG A 216 -16.11 -4.60 30.23
CA ARG A 216 -15.53 -3.84 29.13
C ARG A 216 -14.33 -4.57 28.54
N VAL A 217 -14.32 -4.72 27.23
CA VAL A 217 -13.13 -5.09 26.46
C VAL A 217 -12.55 -3.81 25.87
N ARG A 218 -11.29 -3.52 26.16
CA ARG A 218 -10.54 -2.43 25.55
C ARG A 218 -9.44 -3.02 24.67
N TYR A 219 -9.21 -2.44 23.51
CA TYR A 219 -8.15 -2.85 22.61
C TYR A 219 -7.43 -1.63 22.06
N MET A 220 -6.11 -1.72 21.89
CA MET A 220 -5.29 -0.60 21.48
C MET A 220 -4.06 -1.03 20.70
N ILE A 221 -3.68 -0.19 19.73
CA ILE A 221 -2.45 -0.32 18.95
C ILE A 221 -1.50 0.77 19.40
N GLU A 222 -0.28 0.38 19.73
CA GLU A 222 0.80 1.27 20.12
C GLU A 222 2.01 1.08 19.18
N LYS A 223 2.62 2.18 18.73
CA LYS A 223 3.89 2.16 17.98
C LYS A 223 5.04 2.07 18.97
N GLU A 224 5.98 1.17 18.73
CA GLU A 224 7.22 1.10 19.50
C GLU A 224 8.20 2.17 19.03
N LEU A 225 8.66 3.03 19.94
CA LEU A 225 9.61 4.12 19.66
C LEU A 225 11.06 3.76 20.05
N GLY A 226 11.27 2.57 20.62
CA GLY A 226 12.52 2.13 21.21
C GLY A 226 12.65 2.49 22.70
N ASN A 227 13.60 1.86 23.40
CA ASN A 227 13.85 2.05 24.84
C ASN A 227 12.61 1.81 25.73
N GLY A 228 11.70 0.93 25.30
CA GLY A 228 10.44 0.64 26.01
C GLY A 228 9.41 1.77 25.95
N GLN A 229 9.62 2.82 25.15
CA GLN A 229 8.63 3.86 24.91
C GLN A 229 7.64 3.42 23.83
N HIS A 230 6.36 3.68 24.10
CA HIS A 230 5.26 3.37 23.22
C HIS A 230 4.42 4.62 22.96
N HIS A 231 3.91 4.77 21.75
CA HIS A 231 2.98 5.83 21.38
C HIS A 231 1.63 5.21 21.01
N LEU A 232 0.58 5.59 21.73
CA LEU A 232 -0.78 5.15 21.43
C LEU A 232 -1.24 5.70 20.08
N ILE A 233 -1.59 4.80 19.16
CA ILE A 233 -2.02 5.15 17.80
C ILE A 233 -3.54 5.06 17.67
N SER A 234 -4.11 3.95 18.13
CA SER A 234 -5.53 3.67 17.99
C SER A 234 -6.02 2.93 19.23
N ALA A 235 -7.25 3.21 19.63
CA ALA A 235 -7.91 2.51 20.72
C ALA A 235 -9.40 2.40 20.45
N GLY A 236 -9.98 1.29 20.88
CA GLY A 236 -11.42 1.08 20.89
C GLY A 236 -11.84 0.31 22.14
N SER A 237 -13.15 0.24 22.35
CA SER A 237 -13.73 -0.54 23.43
C SER A 237 -15.13 -1.00 23.09
N GLN A 238 -15.54 -2.13 23.65
CA GLN A 238 -16.90 -2.64 23.59
C GLN A 238 -17.30 -3.24 24.93
N GLU A 239 -18.59 -3.20 25.24
CA GLU A 239 -19.13 -3.90 26.41
C GLU A 239 -19.67 -5.26 25.97
N LYS A 240 -19.36 -6.29 26.75
CA LYS A 240 -19.81 -7.67 26.48
C LYS A 240 -20.57 -8.20 27.70
N ALA A 241 -21.60 -8.99 27.45
CA ALA A 241 -22.31 -9.72 28.49
C ALA A 241 -21.42 -10.86 29.01
N LYS A 242 -21.59 -11.23 30.28
CA LYS A 242 -20.84 -12.35 30.85
C LYS A 242 -21.28 -13.68 30.21
N SER A 243 -20.31 -14.55 29.96
CA SER A 243 -20.51 -15.90 29.43
C SER A 243 -19.37 -16.85 29.86
N PRO A 244 -19.59 -18.18 29.80
CA PRO A 244 -18.54 -19.17 30.07
C PRO A 244 -17.37 -19.09 29.07
N ILE A 245 -17.69 -18.92 27.78
CA ILE A 245 -16.74 -18.73 26.69
C ILE A 245 -17.36 -17.72 25.71
N ASP A 246 -16.56 -16.74 25.29
CA ASP A 246 -16.96 -15.74 24.30
C ASP A 246 -15.87 -15.55 23.25
N ALA A 247 -16.26 -15.58 21.97
CA ALA A 247 -15.37 -15.23 20.88
C ALA A 247 -15.28 -13.70 20.72
N LEU A 248 -14.06 -13.20 20.61
CA LEU A 248 -13.76 -11.80 20.38
C LEU A 248 -13.16 -11.66 18.98
N LEU A 249 -13.94 -11.10 18.05
CA LEU A 249 -13.49 -10.70 16.72
C LEU A 249 -13.57 -9.18 16.60
N VAL A 250 -12.46 -8.54 16.27
CA VAL A 250 -12.37 -7.08 16.15
C VAL A 250 -11.51 -6.72 14.95
N GLN A 251 -11.92 -5.65 14.25
CA GLN A 251 -11.13 -5.02 13.19
C GLN A 251 -10.71 -3.62 13.62
N MET A 252 -9.49 -3.23 13.24
CA MET A 252 -8.92 -1.90 13.48
C MET A 252 -8.30 -1.38 12.18
N ASP A 253 -8.53 -0.11 11.87
CA ASP A 253 -7.90 0.56 10.73
C ASP A 253 -6.39 0.72 10.99
N ILE A 254 -5.60 0.24 10.03
CA ILE A 254 -4.14 0.37 10.00
C ILE A 254 -3.64 1.02 8.69
N GLY A 255 -4.54 1.52 7.84
CA GLY A 255 -4.19 2.11 6.55
C GLY A 255 -3.31 3.35 6.65
N SER A 256 -3.33 4.04 7.80
CA SER A 256 -2.48 5.18 8.11
C SER A 256 -1.26 4.83 8.98
N LEU A 257 -0.97 3.55 9.22
CA LEU A 257 0.24 3.14 9.91
C LEU A 257 1.44 3.17 8.97
N GLU A 258 2.44 3.94 9.38
CA GLU A 258 3.79 3.96 8.79
C GLU A 258 4.51 2.62 8.99
N SER A 259 5.67 2.48 8.36
CA SER A 259 6.56 1.36 8.67
C SER A 259 7.03 1.40 10.13
N GLY A 260 7.04 0.25 10.79
CA GLY A 260 7.54 0.14 12.17
C GLY A 260 7.06 -1.11 12.90
N ASN A 261 7.49 -1.20 14.16
CA ASN A 261 7.05 -2.22 15.10
C ASN A 261 5.90 -1.67 15.94
N TYR A 262 4.90 -2.50 16.15
CA TYR A 262 3.69 -2.15 16.86
C TYR A 262 3.30 -3.26 17.83
N SER A 263 2.46 -2.92 18.78
CA SER A 263 1.81 -3.89 19.64
C SER A 263 0.30 -3.68 19.70
N LEU A 264 -0.44 -4.76 19.59
CA LEU A 264 -1.86 -4.86 19.92
C LEU A 264 -2.00 -5.32 21.38
N THR A 265 -2.65 -4.50 22.21
CA THR A 265 -2.98 -4.86 23.59
C THR A 265 -4.50 -4.97 23.73
N VAL A 266 -4.97 -6.07 24.29
CA VAL A 266 -6.39 -6.30 24.63
C VAL A 266 -6.50 -6.47 26.15
N GLU A 267 -7.42 -5.71 26.75
CA GLU A 267 -7.68 -5.70 28.18
C GLU A 267 -9.14 -6.05 28.46
N LEU A 268 -9.37 -6.92 29.43
CA LEU A 268 -10.67 -7.13 30.03
C LEU A 268 -10.74 -6.30 31.31
N ARG A 269 -11.76 -5.47 31.45
CA ARG A 269 -11.92 -4.54 32.57
C ARG A 269 -13.34 -4.60 33.13
N THR A 270 -13.49 -4.32 34.41
CA THR A 270 -14.83 -4.10 35.01
C THR A 270 -15.46 -2.82 34.45
N LEU A 271 -16.77 -2.62 34.67
CA LEU A 271 -17.43 -1.35 34.31
C LEU A 271 -16.87 -0.16 35.13
N GLY A 272 -16.35 -0.43 36.33
CA GLY A 272 -15.58 0.51 37.14
C GLY A 272 -14.14 0.75 36.65
N ASN A 273 -13.76 0.20 35.50
CA ASN A 273 -12.46 0.36 34.84
C ASN A 273 -11.26 -0.31 35.55
N GLU A 274 -11.51 -1.26 36.46
CA GLU A 274 -10.48 -2.11 37.05
C GLU A 274 -10.01 -3.15 36.02
N LEU A 275 -8.69 -3.33 35.88
CA LEU A 275 -8.12 -4.32 34.96
C LEU A 275 -8.28 -5.74 35.54
N LEU A 276 -8.92 -6.64 34.80
CA LEU A 276 -9.10 -8.04 35.17
C LEU A 276 -7.98 -8.91 34.61
N THR A 277 -7.68 -8.77 33.32
CA THR A 277 -6.59 -9.47 32.63
C THR A 277 -6.26 -8.78 31.31
N SER A 278 -5.10 -9.05 30.74
CA SER A 278 -4.69 -8.52 29.45
C SER A 278 -3.81 -9.49 28.66
N ARG A 279 -3.75 -9.25 27.35
CA ARG A 279 -2.85 -9.88 26.40
C ARG A 279 -2.26 -8.83 25.48
N LYS A 280 -0.99 -9.02 25.13
CA LYS A 280 -0.25 -8.17 24.21
C LYS A 280 0.36 -9.05 23.11
N LEU A 281 0.27 -8.60 21.88
CA LEU A 281 0.90 -9.23 20.72
C LEU A 281 1.64 -8.17 19.90
N GLU A 282 2.86 -8.48 19.51
CA GLU A 282 3.68 -7.62 18.65
C GLU A 282 3.48 -7.96 17.18
N PHE A 283 3.47 -6.93 16.34
CA PHE A 283 3.35 -7.07 14.89
C PHE A 283 4.17 -6.01 14.17
N GLN A 284 4.49 -6.27 12.91
CA GLN A 284 5.27 -5.37 12.09
C GLN A 284 4.43 -4.83 10.93
N ARG A 285 4.66 -3.56 10.63
CA ARG A 285 4.07 -2.88 9.48
C ARG A 285 5.18 -2.47 8.53
N SER A 286 5.01 -2.74 7.24
CA SER A 286 5.85 -2.17 6.19
C SER A 286 4.99 -1.35 5.23
N ASN A 287 5.03 -0.03 5.42
CA ASN A 287 4.43 0.94 4.52
C ASN A 287 5.46 2.03 4.19
N PRO A 288 6.41 1.75 3.28
CA PRO A 288 7.52 2.65 3.02
C PRO A 288 7.11 3.94 2.30
N PHE A 289 5.88 4.01 1.79
CA PHE A 289 5.42 5.14 0.98
C PHE A 289 4.59 6.15 1.76
N LEU A 290 4.26 5.87 3.03
CA LEU A 290 3.49 6.79 3.87
C LEU A 290 4.35 7.91 4.46
N ASP A 291 5.58 7.59 4.89
CA ASP A 291 6.61 8.58 5.27
C ASP A 291 7.63 8.68 4.13
N PHE A 292 7.20 9.34 3.06
CA PHE A 292 7.94 9.49 1.81
C PHE A 292 9.13 10.45 2.02
N ARG A 293 10.22 9.95 2.60
CA ARG A 293 11.48 10.68 2.69
C ARG A 293 12.26 10.52 1.40
N ASP A 294 12.93 11.58 0.93
CA ASP A 294 13.63 11.61 -0.38
C ASP A 294 14.69 10.49 -0.57
N GLY A 295 15.07 9.76 0.48
CA GLY A 295 15.95 8.58 0.42
C GLY A 295 15.28 7.20 0.46
N ALA A 296 13.94 7.11 0.57
CA ALA A 296 13.23 5.85 0.74
C ALA A 296 13.05 5.05 -0.59
N LEU A 297 13.22 5.72 -1.73
CA LEU A 297 13.06 5.14 -3.06
C LEU A 297 14.40 4.87 -3.71
N THR A 298 14.89 3.66 -3.50
CA THR A 298 16.04 3.15 -4.23
C THR A 298 15.61 2.60 -5.59
N GLN A 299 16.56 2.41 -6.51
CA GLN A 299 16.28 1.76 -7.79
C GLN A 299 15.70 0.35 -7.59
N GLU A 300 16.17 -0.40 -6.60
CA GLU A 300 15.66 -1.74 -6.28
C GLU A 300 14.20 -1.71 -5.82
N VAL A 301 13.78 -0.64 -5.13
CA VAL A 301 12.37 -0.45 -4.76
C VAL A 301 11.54 -0.18 -6.01
N LEU A 302 11.98 0.75 -6.87
CA LEU A 302 11.30 1.13 -8.12
C LEU A 302 11.14 -0.03 -9.10
N GLN A 303 12.14 -0.90 -9.22
CA GLN A 303 12.09 -2.07 -10.09
C GLN A 303 10.95 -3.05 -9.76
N LYS A 304 10.43 -2.99 -8.52
CA LYS A 304 9.29 -3.80 -8.07
C LYS A 304 7.95 -3.08 -8.19
N GLN A 305 7.94 -1.82 -8.65
CA GLN A 305 6.72 -1.02 -8.77
C GLN A 305 6.19 -1.03 -10.21
N PHE A 306 4.92 -0.64 -10.35
CA PHE A 306 4.22 -0.58 -11.64
C PHE A 306 4.95 0.28 -12.70
N VAL A 307 5.66 1.33 -12.28
CA VAL A 307 6.38 2.25 -13.19
C VAL A 307 7.51 1.56 -13.96
N GLN A 308 8.02 0.43 -13.46
CA GLN A 308 9.02 -0.36 -14.18
C GLN A 308 8.49 -0.94 -15.49
N GLY A 309 7.19 -1.24 -15.54
CA GLY A 309 6.50 -1.77 -16.73
C GLY A 309 6.11 -0.69 -17.75
N LEU A 310 6.35 0.59 -17.46
CA LEU A 310 6.06 1.70 -18.36
C LEU A 310 7.25 1.98 -19.28
N ASP A 311 6.96 2.14 -20.56
CA ASP A 311 7.93 2.64 -21.55
C ASP A 311 8.03 4.17 -21.50
N GLU A 312 8.98 4.72 -22.28
CA GLU A 312 9.21 6.17 -22.34
C GLU A 312 7.94 6.93 -22.76
N GLU A 313 7.19 6.42 -23.73
CA GLU A 313 6.00 7.07 -24.26
C GLU A 313 4.91 7.16 -23.17
N ALA A 314 4.65 6.06 -22.46
CA ALA A 314 3.70 6.02 -21.36
C ALA A 314 4.10 6.92 -20.18
N LEU A 315 5.40 6.99 -19.86
CA LEU A 315 5.93 7.87 -18.83
C LEU A 315 5.73 9.34 -19.21
N VAL A 316 6.13 9.73 -20.42
CA VAL A 316 5.96 11.10 -20.94
C VAL A 316 4.49 11.49 -21.01
N TYR A 317 3.64 10.58 -21.50
CA TYR A 317 2.19 10.79 -21.57
C TYR A 317 1.60 11.03 -20.17
N CYS A 318 1.94 10.19 -19.20
CA CYS A 318 1.49 10.35 -17.81
C CYS A 318 1.97 11.68 -17.21
N MET A 319 3.25 12.01 -17.36
CA MET A 319 3.85 13.24 -16.85
C MET A 319 3.20 14.50 -17.43
N LYS A 320 2.88 14.49 -18.73
CA LYS A 320 2.14 15.57 -19.37
C LYS A 320 0.70 15.64 -18.87
N ALA A 321 0.03 14.50 -18.67
CA ALA A 321 -1.33 14.44 -18.15
C ALA A 321 -1.42 15.00 -16.72
N ILE A 322 -0.47 14.67 -15.83
CA ILE A 322 -0.44 15.23 -14.45
C ILE A 322 -0.01 16.69 -14.39
N SER A 323 0.62 17.24 -15.44
CA SER A 323 1.14 18.60 -15.46
C SER A 323 0.16 19.71 -15.00
N PRO A 324 -1.16 19.66 -15.30
CA PRO A 324 -2.10 20.68 -14.84
C PRO A 324 -2.30 20.68 -13.31
N LEU A 325 -1.94 19.60 -12.62
CA LEU A 325 -2.02 19.48 -11.17
C LEU A 325 -0.76 19.96 -10.45
N MET A 326 0.33 20.20 -11.18
CA MET A 326 1.67 20.39 -10.62
C MET A 326 2.10 21.86 -10.68
N THR A 327 1.32 22.77 -10.09
CA THR A 327 1.65 24.21 -10.08
C THR A 327 3.00 24.47 -9.40
N ASP A 328 3.25 23.80 -8.27
CA ASP A 328 4.39 24.09 -7.39
C ASP A 328 5.67 23.34 -7.79
N ARG A 329 5.55 22.33 -8.66
CA ARG A 329 6.67 21.51 -9.18
C ARG A 329 6.75 21.57 -10.71
N SER A 330 6.22 22.62 -11.32
CA SER A 330 6.12 22.73 -12.78
C SER A 330 7.49 22.81 -13.46
N ASP A 331 8.50 23.41 -12.82
CA ASP A 331 9.85 23.52 -13.39
C ASP A 331 10.62 22.20 -13.30
N GLU A 332 10.53 21.48 -12.17
CA GLU A 332 11.08 20.12 -12.03
C GLU A 332 10.51 19.19 -13.11
N LEU A 333 9.19 19.23 -13.34
CA LEU A 333 8.53 18.44 -14.38
C LEU A 333 9.09 18.75 -15.78
N LYS A 334 9.27 20.04 -16.12
CA LYS A 334 9.82 20.47 -17.42
C LYS A 334 11.26 20.02 -17.60
N GLU A 335 12.08 20.12 -16.54
CA GLU A 335 13.48 19.67 -16.57
C GLU A 335 13.57 18.16 -16.84
N ILE A 336 12.79 17.35 -16.11
CA ILE A 336 12.78 15.90 -16.30
C ILE A 336 12.28 15.52 -17.70
N LEU A 337 11.21 16.16 -18.19
CA LEU A 337 10.69 15.94 -19.55
C LEU A 337 11.68 16.34 -20.65
N LYS A 338 12.56 17.31 -20.38
CA LYS A 338 13.61 17.75 -21.30
C LYS A 338 14.78 16.77 -21.32
N GLU A 339 15.20 16.29 -20.15
CA GLU A 339 16.29 15.33 -20.02
C GLU A 339 15.91 13.94 -20.56
N LYS A 340 14.63 13.54 -20.41
CA LYS A 340 14.09 12.23 -20.81
C LYS A 340 14.81 11.05 -20.18
N ASP A 341 15.35 11.23 -18.98
CA ASP A 341 15.95 10.14 -18.21
C ASP A 341 14.83 9.21 -17.69
N PRO A 342 14.77 7.93 -18.12
CA PRO A 342 13.70 7.01 -17.71
C PRO A 342 13.62 6.78 -16.21
N GLU A 343 14.75 6.78 -15.51
CA GLU A 343 14.79 6.56 -14.06
C GLU A 343 14.20 7.75 -13.31
N LYS A 344 14.55 8.98 -13.74
CA LYS A 344 13.96 10.20 -13.17
C LYS A 344 12.46 10.29 -13.46
N MET A 345 12.01 9.91 -14.65
CA MET A 345 10.59 9.88 -15.01
C MET A 345 9.82 8.86 -14.17
N ARG A 346 10.33 7.63 -14.03
CA ARG A 346 9.73 6.59 -13.17
C ARG A 346 9.62 7.04 -11.73
N PHE A 347 10.70 7.60 -11.18
CA PHE A 347 10.72 8.14 -9.83
C PHE A 347 9.65 9.22 -9.66
N PHE A 348 9.57 10.17 -10.58
CA PHE A 348 8.62 11.27 -10.51
C PHE A 348 7.16 10.79 -10.56
N VAL A 349 6.84 9.91 -11.52
CA VAL A 349 5.49 9.33 -11.65
C VAL A 349 5.13 8.53 -10.41
N PHE A 350 6.04 7.67 -9.94
CA PHE A 350 5.79 6.86 -8.75
C PHE A 350 5.54 7.74 -7.51
N ARG A 351 6.41 8.73 -7.27
CA ARG A 351 6.26 9.68 -6.16
C ARG A 351 4.91 10.38 -6.18
N HIS A 352 4.51 10.89 -7.33
CA HIS A 352 3.22 11.58 -7.44
C HIS A 352 2.05 10.71 -6.99
N PHE A 353 1.99 9.45 -7.44
CA PHE A 353 0.89 8.56 -7.09
C PHE A 353 1.01 7.96 -5.69
N ALA A 354 2.21 7.84 -5.14
CA ALA A 354 2.41 7.46 -3.76
C ALA A 354 2.01 8.58 -2.77
N GLU A 355 2.24 9.85 -3.11
CA GLU A 355 1.72 10.99 -2.35
C GLU A 355 0.18 11.04 -2.35
N LYS A 356 -0.47 10.49 -3.39
CA LYS A 356 -1.93 10.39 -3.50
C LYS A 356 -2.51 9.19 -2.75
N ASP A 357 -1.87 8.04 -2.87
CA ASP A 357 -2.25 6.80 -2.20
C ASP A 357 -1.01 5.97 -1.89
N ALA A 358 -0.49 6.09 -0.67
CA ALA A 358 0.68 5.36 -0.21
C ALA A 358 0.45 3.84 -0.11
N ASN A 359 -0.81 3.40 0.08
CA ASN A 359 -1.18 1.99 0.18
C ASN A 359 -1.35 1.37 -1.21
N ASN A 360 -1.75 2.15 -2.23
CA ASN A 360 -1.87 1.66 -3.61
C ASN A 360 -1.65 2.72 -4.73
N PRO A 361 -0.40 3.17 -4.99
CA PRO A 361 -0.02 4.11 -6.03
C PRO A 361 -0.39 3.62 -7.43
N GLU A 362 -0.31 2.31 -7.68
CA GLU A 362 -0.68 1.74 -8.97
C GLU A 362 -2.17 1.93 -9.24
N GLN A 363 -3.03 1.72 -8.23
CA GLN A 363 -4.46 1.95 -8.39
C GLN A 363 -4.76 3.45 -8.55
N ALA A 364 -4.08 4.33 -7.81
CA ALA A 364 -4.19 5.78 -8.01
C ALA A 364 -3.78 6.19 -9.44
N TYR A 365 -2.68 5.64 -9.96
CA TYR A 365 -2.25 5.82 -11.34
C TYR A 365 -3.31 5.34 -12.32
N LYS A 366 -3.81 4.11 -12.18
CA LYS A 366 -4.85 3.55 -13.07
C LYS A 366 -6.11 4.40 -13.10
N ASN A 367 -6.59 4.82 -11.93
CA ASN A 367 -7.77 5.67 -11.79
C ASN A 367 -7.54 7.02 -12.48
N TYR A 368 -6.40 7.65 -12.26
CA TYR A 368 -6.07 8.93 -12.88
C TYR A 368 -5.92 8.82 -14.39
N MET A 369 -5.21 7.80 -14.88
CA MET A 369 -5.02 7.60 -16.32
C MET A 369 -6.32 7.27 -17.04
N ALA A 370 -7.30 6.65 -16.38
CA ALA A 370 -8.64 6.49 -16.95
C ALA A 370 -9.31 7.86 -17.20
N VAL A 371 -9.17 8.81 -16.27
CA VAL A 371 -9.66 10.19 -16.43
C VAL A 371 -8.89 10.93 -17.52
N ALA A 372 -7.55 10.83 -17.54
CA ALA A 372 -6.71 11.43 -18.56
C ALA A 372 -7.05 10.93 -19.97
N ASN A 373 -7.27 9.63 -20.13
CA ASN A 373 -7.66 9.03 -21.41
C ASN A 373 -9.09 9.42 -21.85
N ALA A 374 -9.99 9.65 -20.89
CA ALA A 374 -11.30 10.20 -21.21
C ALA A 374 -11.21 11.66 -21.69
N ALA A 375 -10.36 12.47 -21.04
CA ALA A 375 -10.07 13.84 -21.47
C ALA A 375 -9.40 13.87 -22.86
N GLU A 376 -8.44 12.97 -23.10
CA GLU A 376 -7.80 12.79 -24.40
C GLU A 376 -8.83 12.61 -25.51
N LYS A 377 -9.71 11.61 -25.37
CA LYS A 377 -10.74 11.31 -26.37
C LYS A 377 -11.74 12.45 -26.57
N ARG A 378 -12.11 13.13 -25.48
CA ARG A 378 -13.15 14.16 -25.51
C ARG A 378 -12.67 15.46 -26.16
N PHE A 379 -11.42 15.83 -25.95
CA PHE A 379 -10.91 17.16 -26.34
C PHE A 379 -9.84 17.09 -27.43
N SER A 380 -9.60 15.92 -28.05
CA SER A 380 -8.60 15.77 -29.10
C SER A 380 -8.90 16.67 -30.28
N SER A 381 -8.01 17.63 -30.58
CA SER A 381 -8.17 18.57 -31.69
C SER A 381 -7.44 18.16 -32.96
N GLY A 382 -6.71 17.04 -32.93
CA GLY A 382 -5.84 16.57 -34.03
C GLY A 382 -4.50 17.31 -34.15
N PHE A 383 -4.36 18.48 -33.51
CA PHE A 383 -3.10 19.27 -33.48
C PHE A 383 -2.28 19.03 -32.21
N ARG A 384 -2.95 18.71 -31.11
CA ARG A 384 -2.37 18.36 -29.81
C ARG A 384 -3.22 17.31 -29.13
N ASN A 385 -2.64 16.64 -28.13
CA ASN A 385 -3.37 15.72 -27.27
C ASN A 385 -4.56 16.44 -26.63
N GLY A 386 -5.71 15.77 -26.54
CA GLY A 386 -6.93 16.33 -25.96
C GLY A 386 -6.73 16.84 -24.54
N PHE A 387 -5.99 16.13 -23.70
CA PHE A 387 -5.71 16.61 -22.34
C PHE A 387 -4.74 17.82 -22.28
N GLU A 388 -4.04 18.13 -23.38
CA GLU A 388 -3.16 19.31 -23.49
C GLU A 388 -3.93 20.57 -23.97
N THR A 389 -5.16 20.43 -24.47
CA THR A 389 -6.03 21.56 -24.81
C THR A 389 -6.46 22.32 -23.55
N ASP A 390 -6.89 23.57 -23.69
CA ASP A 390 -7.30 24.36 -22.53
C ASP A 390 -8.52 23.74 -21.82
N ARG A 391 -9.48 23.20 -22.58
CA ARG A 391 -10.60 22.43 -22.02
C ARG A 391 -10.13 21.17 -21.32
N GLY A 392 -9.22 20.41 -21.92
CA GLY A 392 -8.66 19.20 -21.32
C GLY A 392 -7.88 19.47 -20.03
N ARG A 393 -7.07 20.53 -20.01
CA ARG A 393 -6.31 20.96 -18.83
C ARG A 393 -7.23 21.44 -17.71
N THR A 394 -8.25 22.24 -18.02
CA THR A 394 -9.27 22.65 -17.05
C THR A 394 -10.00 21.43 -16.49
N PHE A 395 -10.39 20.48 -17.35
CA PHE A 395 -11.05 19.25 -16.93
C PHE A 395 -10.16 18.40 -16.00
N LEU A 396 -8.87 18.22 -16.31
CA LEU A 396 -7.97 17.47 -15.45
C LEU A 396 -7.67 18.18 -14.13
N ARG A 397 -7.64 19.52 -14.12
CA ARG A 397 -7.33 20.29 -12.92
C ARG A 397 -8.52 20.44 -11.97
N PHE A 398 -9.73 20.59 -12.50
CA PHE A 398 -10.92 20.94 -11.72
C PHE A 398 -12.05 19.92 -11.80
N GLY A 399 -11.91 18.89 -12.63
CA GLY A 399 -12.96 17.90 -12.90
C GLY A 399 -14.04 18.42 -13.85
N GLN A 400 -15.13 17.66 -13.94
CA GLN A 400 -16.27 17.99 -14.78
C GLN A 400 -17.00 19.25 -14.27
N ALA A 401 -17.37 20.14 -15.18
CA ALA A 401 -18.23 21.28 -14.88
C ALA A 401 -19.61 20.82 -14.36
N SER A 402 -20.21 21.63 -13.50
CA SER A 402 -21.59 21.39 -13.02
C SER A 402 -22.60 21.56 -14.13
N ASP A 403 -22.37 22.52 -15.02
CA ASP A 403 -23.17 22.76 -16.21
C ASP A 403 -22.28 23.29 -17.35
N VAL A 404 -22.72 23.10 -18.59
CA VAL A 404 -22.00 23.54 -19.79
C VAL A 404 -23.00 24.14 -20.78
N VAL A 405 -22.82 25.42 -21.09
CA VAL A 405 -23.53 26.09 -22.19
C VAL A 405 -22.68 25.97 -23.44
N HIS A 406 -23.18 25.25 -24.44
CA HIS A 406 -22.51 25.08 -25.73
C HIS A 406 -23.22 25.90 -26.81
N VAL A 407 -22.47 26.73 -27.53
CA VAL A 407 -23.01 27.63 -28.55
C VAL A 407 -22.20 27.49 -29.83
N GLU A 408 -22.82 26.97 -30.88
CA GLU A 408 -22.16 26.75 -32.19
C GLU A 408 -22.44 27.87 -33.19
N ASP A 409 -23.68 28.38 -33.21
CA ASP A 409 -24.19 29.19 -34.31
C ASP A 409 -24.58 30.62 -33.90
N GLU A 410 -23.76 31.29 -33.07
CA GLU A 410 -24.04 32.67 -32.68
C GLU A 410 -23.51 33.70 -33.72
N PRO A 411 -24.36 34.58 -34.26
CA PRO A 411 -23.94 35.58 -35.23
C PRO A 411 -22.80 36.47 -34.75
N GLY A 412 -21.68 36.43 -35.46
CA GLY A 412 -20.52 37.30 -35.20
C GLY A 412 -19.54 36.77 -34.15
N ALA A 413 -19.84 35.64 -33.51
CA ALA A 413 -18.90 34.91 -32.65
C ALA A 413 -18.49 33.58 -33.33
N PRO A 414 -17.26 33.10 -33.10
CA PRO A 414 -16.96 31.69 -33.30
C PRO A 414 -17.69 30.82 -32.26
N PRO A 415 -17.78 29.49 -32.46
CA PRO A 415 -18.31 28.57 -31.46
C PRO A 415 -17.61 28.75 -30.10
N TYR A 416 -18.38 28.70 -29.03
CA TYR A 416 -17.88 28.88 -27.67
C TYR A 416 -18.63 28.01 -26.65
N GLU A 417 -17.96 27.72 -25.55
CA GLU A 417 -18.49 26.97 -24.42
C GLU A 417 -18.31 27.76 -23.14
N ILE A 418 -19.33 27.77 -22.27
CA ILE A 418 -19.24 28.32 -20.92
C ILE A 418 -19.42 27.18 -19.93
N TRP A 419 -18.35 26.85 -19.23
CA TRP A 419 -18.35 25.83 -18.19
C TRP A 419 -18.61 26.48 -16.84
N ILE A 420 -19.60 25.98 -16.11
CA ILE A 420 -20.06 26.54 -14.84
C ILE A 420 -19.78 25.55 -13.72
N TYR A 421 -19.17 26.03 -12.64
CA TYR A 421 -18.94 25.30 -11.41
C TYR A 421 -19.64 26.03 -10.27
N TYR A 422 -20.80 25.51 -9.84
CA TYR A 422 -21.59 26.14 -8.76
C TYR A 422 -20.82 26.18 -7.45
N LYS A 423 -20.11 25.09 -7.16
CA LYS A 423 -19.13 24.99 -6.07
C LYS A 423 -17.77 24.68 -6.69
N PHE A 424 -16.74 25.43 -6.32
CA PHE A 424 -15.40 25.26 -6.86
C PHE A 424 -14.41 24.95 -5.73
N PRO A 425 -14.26 23.66 -5.35
CA PRO A 425 -13.49 23.27 -4.18
C PRO A 425 -12.01 23.68 -4.23
N ALA A 426 -11.44 23.80 -5.44
CA ALA A 426 -10.03 24.15 -5.63
C ALA A 426 -9.63 25.51 -5.04
N THR A 427 -10.55 26.49 -5.02
CA THR A 427 -10.30 27.83 -4.45
C THR A 427 -11.37 28.27 -3.46
N GLY A 428 -12.35 27.41 -3.14
CA GLY A 428 -13.49 27.72 -2.28
C GLY A 428 -14.45 28.77 -2.86
N GLN A 429 -14.34 29.08 -4.16
CA GLN A 429 -15.24 30.01 -4.85
C GLN A 429 -16.58 29.33 -5.18
N ASN A 430 -17.62 30.14 -5.36
CA ASN A 430 -18.91 29.70 -5.90
C ASN A 430 -19.14 30.35 -7.26
N ASN A 431 -19.94 29.70 -8.10
CA ASN A 431 -20.33 30.17 -9.44
C ASN A 431 -19.12 30.60 -10.29
N VAL A 432 -18.11 29.74 -10.32
CA VAL A 432 -16.92 29.93 -11.17
C VAL A 432 -17.28 29.57 -12.59
N LYS A 433 -16.86 30.40 -13.55
CA LYS A 433 -17.14 30.21 -14.97
C LYS A 433 -15.85 30.27 -15.78
N PHE A 434 -15.79 29.42 -16.80
CA PHE A 434 -14.73 29.42 -17.80
C PHE A 434 -15.38 29.56 -19.18
N LEU A 435 -14.97 30.56 -19.94
CA LEU A 435 -15.38 30.78 -21.31
C LEU A 435 -14.27 30.30 -22.24
N PHE A 436 -14.58 29.27 -23.02
CA PHE A 436 -13.73 28.73 -24.07
C PHE A 436 -14.29 29.08 -25.43
N TYR A 437 -13.44 29.34 -26.43
CA TYR A 437 -13.89 29.63 -27.79
C TYR A 437 -12.99 29.00 -28.84
N ASN A 438 -13.52 28.69 -30.02
CA ASN A 438 -12.77 28.10 -31.13
C ASN A 438 -12.54 29.13 -32.27
N PRO A 439 -11.51 29.98 -32.19
CA PRO A 439 -11.24 30.98 -33.22
C PRO A 439 -10.85 30.36 -34.57
N SER A 440 -10.33 29.13 -34.58
CA SER A 440 -9.86 28.45 -35.78
C SER A 440 -10.99 27.84 -36.61
N LEU A 441 -12.15 27.61 -35.98
CA LEU A 441 -13.29 26.87 -36.54
C LEU A 441 -12.92 25.43 -36.97
N ALA A 442 -11.78 24.92 -36.51
CA ALA A 442 -11.25 23.61 -36.88
C ALA A 442 -11.13 22.72 -35.65
N GLY A 443 -11.72 21.52 -35.73
CA GLY A 443 -11.66 20.50 -34.68
C GLY A 443 -12.08 21.00 -33.30
N GLU A 444 -11.56 20.37 -32.26
CA GLU A 444 -11.87 20.63 -30.85
C GLU A 444 -10.90 21.64 -30.19
N ASP A 445 -10.20 22.49 -30.96
CA ASP A 445 -9.15 23.39 -30.45
C ASP A 445 -9.71 24.68 -29.81
N TYR A 446 -10.55 24.52 -28.79
CA TYR A 446 -11.05 25.65 -28.01
C TYR A 446 -9.97 26.17 -27.06
N ILE A 447 -9.86 27.50 -27.00
CA ILE A 447 -8.89 28.23 -26.19
C ILE A 447 -9.63 28.90 -25.03
N LEU A 448 -9.02 28.94 -23.84
CA LEU A 448 -9.57 29.65 -22.69
C LEU A 448 -9.50 31.16 -22.94
N LEU A 449 -10.65 31.78 -23.11
CA LEU A 449 -10.77 33.21 -23.37
C LEU A 449 -10.86 34.03 -22.08
N HIS A 450 -11.61 33.54 -21.10
CA HIS A 450 -11.85 34.23 -19.83
C HIS A 450 -12.26 33.25 -18.73
N SER A 451 -11.86 33.52 -17.50
CA SER A 451 -12.32 32.79 -16.30
C SER A 451 -12.59 33.74 -15.14
N THR A 452 -13.57 33.39 -14.30
CA THR A 452 -13.76 34.04 -12.99
C THR A 452 -13.01 33.32 -11.84
N ALA A 453 -12.33 32.21 -12.14
CA ALA A 453 -11.51 31.49 -11.17
C ALA A 453 -10.28 32.32 -10.76
N ARG A 454 -9.94 32.29 -9.46
CA ARG A 454 -8.70 32.89 -8.95
C ARG A 454 -7.50 32.10 -9.45
N GLY A 455 -6.49 32.81 -9.94
CA GLY A 455 -5.26 32.21 -10.48
C GLY A 455 -5.37 31.76 -11.94
N GLU A 456 -6.52 31.99 -12.59
CA GLU A 456 -6.72 31.74 -14.02
C GLU A 456 -6.73 33.04 -14.83
N ILE A 457 -6.74 32.91 -16.16
CA ILE A 457 -6.78 34.04 -17.08
C ILE A 457 -8.06 34.86 -16.84
N GLN A 458 -7.88 36.11 -16.41
CA GLN A 458 -8.95 37.11 -16.35
C GLN A 458 -8.73 38.10 -17.49
N ASN A 459 -9.54 37.98 -18.54
CA ASN A 459 -9.51 38.89 -19.69
C ASN A 459 -10.71 39.85 -19.63
N PRO A 460 -10.58 41.10 -19.17
CA PRO A 460 -11.70 42.05 -19.13
C PRO A 460 -12.24 42.42 -20.51
N LYS A 461 -11.49 42.15 -21.59
CA LYS A 461 -11.85 42.47 -22.98
C LYS A 461 -12.35 41.25 -23.75
N TRP A 462 -12.71 40.17 -23.05
CA TRP A 462 -13.11 38.90 -23.66
C TRP A 462 -14.23 39.04 -24.69
N GLU A 463 -15.21 39.91 -24.42
CA GLU A 463 -16.36 40.10 -25.30
C GLU A 463 -15.92 40.69 -26.66
N ARG A 464 -14.97 41.64 -26.64
CA ARG A 464 -14.40 42.21 -27.88
C ARG A 464 -13.63 41.19 -28.68
N GLU A 465 -12.93 40.29 -27.99
CA GLU A 465 -12.13 39.25 -28.62
C GLU A 465 -13.04 38.18 -29.24
N LEU A 466 -14.11 37.78 -28.56
CA LEU A 466 -15.11 36.85 -29.07
C LEU A 466 -15.78 37.40 -30.35
N TYR A 467 -16.22 38.67 -30.33
CA TYR A 467 -16.90 39.31 -31.47
C TYR A 467 -15.99 40.12 -32.39
N ARG A 468 -14.68 39.83 -32.43
CA ARG A 468 -13.69 40.64 -33.16
C ARG A 468 -14.02 40.85 -34.64
N ARG A 469 -14.78 39.94 -35.26
CA ARG A 469 -15.20 40.04 -36.67
C ARG A 469 -16.18 41.19 -36.94
N ASN A 470 -16.83 41.74 -35.91
CA ASN A 470 -17.81 42.82 -36.01
C ASN A 470 -17.28 44.13 -35.40
N SER A 471 -16.11 44.59 -35.85
CA SER A 471 -15.31 45.65 -35.23
C SER A 471 -15.87 47.08 -35.28
N ARG A 472 -17.14 47.28 -35.64
CA ARG A 472 -17.79 48.59 -35.79
C ARG A 472 -18.89 48.88 -34.76
N GLU A 473 -19.07 48.00 -33.78
CA GLU A 473 -20.17 48.05 -32.80
C GLU A 473 -19.62 47.95 -31.35
N TYR A 474 -18.68 48.83 -31.00
CA TYR A 474 -18.12 48.93 -29.64
C TYR A 474 -18.80 50.07 -28.87
N THR A 475 -19.05 49.90 -27.57
CA THR A 475 -19.88 50.82 -26.77
C THR A 475 -19.19 52.09 -26.29
N ASP A 476 -17.86 52.19 -26.35
CA ASP A 476 -17.12 53.38 -25.87
C ASP A 476 -16.58 54.23 -27.03
N GLU A 477 -16.65 55.56 -26.86
CA GLU A 477 -16.12 56.56 -27.80
C GLU A 477 -14.59 56.45 -28.00
N ASN A 478 -13.88 55.86 -27.02
CA ASN A 478 -12.45 55.63 -27.08
C ASN A 478 -12.15 54.14 -27.34
N TYR A 479 -11.82 53.81 -28.59
CA TYR A 479 -11.59 52.44 -29.08
C TYR A 479 -10.60 51.60 -28.26
N HIS A 480 -9.63 52.26 -27.60
CA HIS A 480 -8.59 51.62 -26.82
C HIS A 480 -9.06 51.14 -25.43
N ASP A 481 -10.07 51.80 -24.86
CA ASP A 481 -10.53 51.58 -23.48
C ASP A 481 -11.76 50.66 -23.41
N ALA A 482 -12.49 50.53 -24.53
CA ALA A 482 -13.66 49.65 -24.63
C ALA A 482 -13.34 48.22 -24.17
N THR A 483 -14.14 47.69 -23.26
CA THR A 483 -14.13 46.29 -22.81
C THR A 483 -15.28 45.49 -23.39
N THR A 484 -16.28 46.16 -23.96
CA THR A 484 -17.57 45.58 -24.32
C THR A 484 -18.01 45.88 -25.76
N VAL A 485 -18.98 45.13 -26.26
CA VAL A 485 -19.64 45.37 -27.58
C VAL A 485 -21.11 45.78 -27.40
N GLU A 486 -21.69 46.43 -28.41
CA GLU A 486 -23.11 46.81 -28.38
C GLU A 486 -24.01 45.57 -28.31
N ARG A 487 -25.02 45.62 -27.45
CA ARG A 487 -26.01 44.54 -27.34
C ARG A 487 -26.91 44.53 -28.57
N ASN A 488 -27.16 43.35 -29.12
CA ASN A 488 -28.16 43.13 -30.16
C ASN A 488 -28.83 41.76 -29.95
N SER A 489 -29.90 41.46 -30.70
CA SER A 489 -30.68 40.22 -30.54
C SER A 489 -29.91 38.94 -30.90
N GLY A 490 -28.72 39.06 -31.50
CA GLY A 490 -27.87 37.94 -31.91
C GLY A 490 -26.63 37.73 -31.04
N ARG A 491 -26.42 38.53 -29.97
CA ARG A 491 -25.25 38.44 -29.09
C ARG A 491 -25.67 38.06 -27.68
N ASN A 492 -25.52 36.79 -27.33
CA ASN A 492 -26.02 36.24 -26.07
C ASN A 492 -24.91 35.78 -25.13
N ALA A 493 -23.64 35.77 -25.56
CA ALA A 493 -22.52 35.26 -24.75
C ALA A 493 -22.44 35.90 -23.36
N ARG A 494 -22.65 37.22 -23.25
CA ARG A 494 -22.68 37.90 -21.95
C ARG A 494 -23.86 37.45 -21.10
N THR A 495 -25.05 37.36 -21.68
CA THR A 495 -26.25 36.88 -20.98
C THR A 495 -26.01 35.50 -20.42
N TYR A 496 -25.48 34.56 -21.21
CA TYR A 496 -25.12 33.23 -20.73
C TYR A 496 -24.03 33.26 -19.66
N PHE A 497 -23.06 34.18 -19.77
CA PHE A 497 -21.97 34.33 -18.81
C PHE A 497 -22.38 35.05 -17.51
N GLU A 498 -23.44 35.87 -17.50
CA GLU A 498 -23.91 36.62 -16.32
C GLU A 498 -25.08 35.93 -15.61
N ASP A 499 -26.04 35.36 -16.36
CA ASP A 499 -27.34 34.90 -15.83
C ASP A 499 -27.32 33.49 -15.22
N PHE A 500 -26.38 32.64 -15.61
CA PHE A 500 -26.15 31.31 -14.99
C PHE A 500 -25.07 31.36 -13.91
#